data_AF-A0AA39IQL3-F1
#
_entry.id   AF-A0AA39IQL3-F1
#
_cell.length_a   1.000
_cell.length_b   1.000
_cell.length_c   1.000
_cell.angle_alpha   90.00
_cell.angle_beta   90.00
_cell.angle_gamma   90.00
#
_symmetry.space_group_name_H-M   'P 1'
#
loop_
_entity.id
_entity.type
_entity.pdbx_description
1 polymer ?
#
loop_
_entity_poly.entity_id
_entity_poly.type
_entity_poly.pdbx_seq_one_letter_code
_entity_poly.pdbx_strand_id
1 'polypeptide(L)'
;MDSVPYDFCSQVGDSLEFPGGLEEFEGLWGAAAGNLAPRTCCTFFLSSAKNPNVWLYGFVLNEGGILTIDEIKQRDLRGLRIGTINLTFLDPKLYLFKVTAEVLVSNLLPFACRFFGYAQEFVFSTYQLPSNPAVENSIFQTVYSFHEPRNVALSYSGQQSQQFLAQLLKSRKLEILMLRYYWPTETLHTVFTRLKETQIKVFYTRVCDAKINTALLTEMHNFWISGQFESTKVDLSFRAGHLEGVDDMFPDKKEYGVDKQWNVEHILYGTFELTVMGNYSLEVKINPAT
;
A
#
# COMPACT_ATOMS: atom_id res chain seq x y z
N MET A 1 -8.67 7.64 -16.79
CA MET A 1 -10.12 7.69 -16.48
C MET A 1 -10.50 9.13 -16.74
N ASP A 2 -10.92 9.39 -17.96
CA ASP A 2 -10.96 10.74 -18.55
C ASP A 2 -12.40 11.21 -18.78
N SER A 3 -13.29 10.85 -17.85
CA SER A 3 -14.66 11.36 -17.84
C SER A 3 -15.02 11.74 -16.41
N VAL A 4 -15.38 13.00 -16.22
CA VAL A 4 -16.07 13.44 -15.00
C VAL A 4 -17.42 12.71 -14.97
N PRO A 5 -17.83 12.09 -13.85
CA PRO A 5 -19.12 11.41 -13.77
C PRO A 5 -20.26 12.37 -14.13
N TYR A 6 -21.20 11.92 -14.96
CA TYR A 6 -22.34 12.71 -15.43
C TYR A 6 -23.13 13.36 -14.27
N ASP A 7 -23.28 12.65 -13.16
CA ASP A 7 -23.99 13.13 -11.98
C ASP A 7 -23.31 14.36 -11.34
N PHE A 8 -21.97 14.43 -11.40
CA PHE A 8 -21.24 15.62 -10.95
C PHE A 8 -21.47 16.79 -11.90
N CYS A 9 -21.47 16.55 -13.21
CA CYS A 9 -21.73 17.59 -14.21
C CYS A 9 -23.14 18.15 -14.09
N SER A 10 -24.14 17.29 -13.86
CA SER A 10 -25.54 17.71 -13.64
C SER A 10 -25.66 18.58 -12.39
N GLN A 11 -25.08 18.16 -11.25
CA GLN A 11 -25.14 18.93 -10.00
C GLN A 11 -24.48 20.31 -10.10
N VAL A 12 -23.38 20.42 -10.86
CA VAL A 12 -22.70 21.71 -11.10
C VAL A 12 -23.51 22.60 -12.04
N GLY A 13 -24.10 22.04 -13.11
CA GLY A 13 -24.98 22.78 -14.02
C GLY A 13 -26.21 23.35 -13.32
N ASP A 14 -26.86 22.53 -12.49
CA ASP A 14 -28.05 22.92 -11.72
C ASP A 14 -27.73 24.00 -10.68
N SER A 15 -26.57 23.91 -10.02
CA SER A 15 -26.15 24.87 -8.98
C SER A 15 -25.65 26.22 -9.53
N LEU A 16 -25.24 26.27 -10.79
CA LEU A 16 -24.80 27.50 -11.46
C LEU A 16 -25.93 28.17 -12.25
N GLU A 17 -27.16 27.64 -12.19
CA GLU A 17 -28.32 28.10 -12.97
C GLU A 17 -27.98 28.25 -14.47
N PHE A 18 -27.18 27.33 -15.00
CA PHE A 18 -26.67 27.46 -16.35
C PHE A 18 -27.82 27.29 -17.37
N PRO A 19 -28.03 28.24 -18.29
CA PRO A 19 -29.21 28.24 -19.16
C PRO A 19 -29.09 27.29 -20.38
N GLY A 20 -27.91 26.72 -20.64
CA GLY A 20 -27.66 25.77 -21.73
C GLY A 20 -27.78 24.30 -21.30
N GLY A 21 -28.04 23.40 -22.26
CA GLY A 21 -28.09 21.96 -21.99
C GLY A 21 -26.72 21.39 -21.60
N LEU A 22 -26.71 20.26 -20.87
CA LEU A 22 -25.49 19.53 -20.46
C LEU A 22 -24.54 19.21 -21.63
N GLU A 23 -25.05 19.11 -22.86
CA GLU A 23 -24.29 18.91 -24.09
C GLU A 23 -23.33 20.08 -24.42
N GLU A 24 -23.66 21.32 -24.04
CA GLU A 24 -22.76 22.47 -24.20
C GLU A 24 -21.56 22.40 -23.24
N PHE A 25 -21.74 21.76 -22.08
CA PHE A 25 -20.67 21.49 -21.14
C PHE A 25 -19.74 20.39 -21.63
N GLU A 26 -20.22 19.36 -22.34
CA GLU A 26 -19.37 18.27 -22.82
C GLU A 26 -18.22 18.77 -23.71
N GLY A 27 -18.47 19.75 -24.58
CA GLY A 27 -17.45 20.39 -25.41
C GLY A 27 -16.45 21.23 -24.61
N LEU A 28 -16.92 21.96 -23.60
CA LEU A 28 -16.10 22.80 -22.72
C LEU A 28 -15.25 21.98 -21.75
N TRP A 29 -15.79 20.88 -21.21
CA TRP A 29 -15.05 19.92 -20.38
C TRP A 29 -14.12 19.07 -21.21
N GLY A 30 -14.49 18.67 -22.43
CA GLY A 30 -13.58 18.03 -23.38
C GLY A 30 -12.40 18.94 -23.74
N ALA A 31 -12.66 20.24 -23.95
CA ALA A 31 -11.62 21.24 -24.14
C ALA A 31 -10.82 21.53 -22.85
N ALA A 32 -11.44 21.57 -21.68
CA ALA A 32 -10.75 21.75 -20.40
C ALA A 32 -9.92 20.52 -20.00
N ALA A 33 -10.41 19.32 -20.30
CA ALA A 33 -9.72 18.05 -20.14
C ALA A 33 -8.60 17.90 -21.18
N GLY A 34 -8.80 18.40 -22.40
CA GLY A 34 -7.77 18.50 -23.44
C GLY A 34 -6.72 19.58 -23.17
N ASN A 35 -7.09 20.64 -22.43
CA ASN A 35 -6.17 21.70 -21.96
C ASN A 35 -5.42 21.32 -20.68
N LEU A 36 -5.79 20.21 -20.02
CA LEU A 36 -4.90 19.59 -19.04
C LEU A 36 -3.75 18.97 -19.84
N ALA A 37 -2.60 19.66 -19.85
CA ALA A 37 -1.37 19.18 -20.47
C ALA A 37 -1.19 17.67 -20.24
N PRO A 38 -0.73 16.91 -21.26
CA PRO A 38 -0.60 15.46 -21.17
C PRO A 38 0.08 15.07 -19.86
N ARG A 39 -0.63 14.32 -19.02
CA ARG A 39 -0.17 13.99 -17.68
C ARG A 39 1.03 13.07 -17.80
N THR A 40 2.18 13.54 -17.31
CA THR A 40 3.36 12.70 -17.18
C THR A 40 3.24 11.92 -15.88
N CYS A 41 2.73 10.70 -15.95
CA CYS A 41 2.66 9.80 -14.81
C CYS A 41 3.97 9.01 -14.68
N CYS A 42 4.54 8.99 -13.49
CA CYS A 42 5.78 8.26 -13.24
C CYS A 42 5.82 7.58 -11.87
N THR A 43 6.73 6.61 -11.77
CA THR A 43 7.14 6.01 -10.50
C THR A 43 8.52 6.51 -10.15
N PHE A 44 8.67 7.03 -8.93
CA PHE A 44 9.98 7.37 -8.39
C PHE A 44 10.59 6.12 -7.75
N PHE A 45 11.62 5.56 -8.39
CA PHE A 45 12.33 4.39 -7.90
C PHE A 45 13.56 4.78 -7.10
N LEU A 46 13.78 4.08 -6.00
CA LEU A 46 14.93 4.20 -5.13
C LEU A 46 15.44 2.81 -4.74
N SER A 47 16.76 2.67 -4.70
CA SER A 47 17.43 1.45 -4.25
C SER A 47 18.71 1.78 -3.52
N SER A 48 18.99 1.11 -2.40
CA SER A 48 20.28 1.30 -1.75
C SER A 48 21.37 0.55 -2.51
N ALA A 49 22.54 1.18 -2.65
CA ALA A 49 23.72 0.52 -3.20
C ALA A 49 24.47 -0.25 -2.11
N LYS A 50 25.48 -1.04 -2.50
CA LYS A 50 26.41 -1.69 -1.55
C LYS A 50 27.08 -0.68 -0.61
N ASN A 51 27.32 0.54 -1.08
CA ASN A 51 27.79 1.64 -0.25
C ASN A 51 26.57 2.33 0.40
N PRO A 52 26.44 2.36 1.73
CA PRO A 52 25.26 2.91 2.42
C PRO A 52 25.06 4.42 2.21
N ASN A 53 26.08 5.13 1.74
CA ASN A 53 26.02 6.56 1.41
C ASN A 53 25.66 6.83 -0.05
N VAL A 54 25.57 5.79 -0.88
CA VAL A 54 25.20 5.88 -2.29
C VAL A 54 23.87 5.18 -2.50
N TRP A 55 22.96 5.88 -3.14
CA TRP A 55 21.66 5.38 -3.54
C TRP A 55 21.55 5.41 -5.05
N LEU A 56 20.70 4.55 -5.57
CA LEU A 56 20.31 4.50 -6.96
C LEU A 56 18.90 5.06 -7.07
N TYR A 57 18.65 5.91 -8.05
CA TYR A 57 17.34 6.49 -8.29
C TYR A 57 16.99 6.54 -9.78
N GLY A 58 15.70 6.72 -10.08
CA GLY A 58 15.21 7.06 -11.40
C GLY A 58 13.73 7.39 -11.40
N PHE A 59 13.32 8.28 -12.30
CA PHE A 59 11.91 8.53 -12.59
C PHE A 59 11.50 7.66 -13.77
N VAL A 60 10.73 6.61 -13.50
CA VAL A 60 10.30 5.64 -14.51
C VAL A 60 8.97 6.09 -15.08
N LEU A 61 8.94 6.35 -16.39
CA LEU A 61 7.72 6.65 -17.13
C LEU A 61 7.11 5.36 -17.65
N ASN A 62 5.77 5.28 -17.70
CA ASN A 62 5.07 4.13 -18.30
C ASN A 62 5.50 3.89 -19.75
N GLU A 63 5.71 4.98 -20.48
CA GLU A 63 6.22 5.01 -21.85
C GLU A 63 7.31 6.08 -21.92
N GLY A 64 8.59 5.68 -22.08
CA GLY A 64 9.69 6.64 -22.20
C GLY A 64 10.94 6.36 -21.37
N GLY A 65 10.99 5.24 -20.66
CA GLY A 65 12.21 4.79 -19.96
C GLY A 65 12.45 5.45 -18.61
N ILE A 66 13.71 5.50 -18.19
CA ILE A 66 14.14 5.96 -16.86
C ILE A 66 14.86 7.30 -17.02
N LEU A 67 14.38 8.32 -16.32
CA LEU A 67 14.91 9.68 -16.39
C LEU A 67 15.62 10.10 -15.09
N THR A 68 16.61 10.96 -15.23
CA THR A 68 17.25 11.72 -14.14
C THR A 68 16.35 12.85 -13.65
N ILE A 69 16.72 13.50 -12.54
CA ILE A 69 16.02 14.70 -12.06
C ILE A 69 16.13 15.88 -13.04
N ASP A 70 17.25 16.01 -13.75
CA ASP A 70 17.42 17.13 -14.67
C ASP A 70 16.56 16.95 -15.91
N GLU A 71 16.46 15.72 -16.42
CA GLU A 71 15.57 15.37 -17.53
C GLU A 71 14.09 15.50 -17.15
N ILE A 72 13.68 15.10 -15.93
CA ILE A 72 12.29 15.25 -15.50
C ILE A 72 11.92 16.73 -15.31
N LYS A 73 12.87 17.57 -14.87
CA LYS A 73 12.67 19.03 -14.73
C LYS A 73 12.55 19.75 -16.06
N GLN A 74 13.05 19.17 -17.14
CA GLN A 74 12.88 19.70 -18.51
C GLN A 74 11.49 19.39 -19.09
N ARG A 75 10.69 18.53 -18.45
CA ARG A 75 9.29 18.26 -18.83
C ARG A 75 8.35 19.31 -18.27
N ASP A 76 7.09 19.33 -18.76
CA ASP A 76 6.06 20.19 -18.17
C ASP A 76 5.67 19.69 -16.77
N LEU A 77 6.24 20.33 -15.75
CA LEU A 77 6.02 20.00 -14.35
C LEU A 77 4.56 20.19 -13.90
N ARG A 78 3.75 21.00 -14.60
CA ARG A 78 2.33 21.19 -14.25
C ARG A 78 1.53 19.89 -14.46
N GLY A 79 1.93 19.11 -15.45
CA GLY A 79 1.37 17.80 -15.78
C GLY A 79 2.04 16.62 -15.06
N LEU A 80 3.14 16.83 -14.31
CA LEU A 80 3.88 15.76 -13.65
C LEU A 80 3.08 15.20 -12.46
N ARG A 81 2.95 13.87 -12.42
CA ARG A 81 2.33 13.12 -11.33
C ARG A 81 3.19 11.91 -10.99
N ILE A 82 3.56 11.79 -9.72
CA ILE A 82 4.21 10.60 -9.18
C ILE A 82 3.11 9.78 -8.51
N GLY A 83 2.75 8.64 -9.12
CA GLY A 83 1.72 7.76 -8.55
C GLY A 83 2.26 6.85 -7.46
N THR A 84 3.54 6.48 -7.58
CA THR A 84 4.21 5.53 -6.70
C THR A 84 5.61 6.01 -6.33
N ILE A 85 5.97 5.91 -5.06
CA ILE A 85 7.36 5.99 -4.58
C ILE A 85 7.74 4.58 -4.15
N ASN A 86 8.75 4.01 -4.80
CA ASN A 86 9.17 2.62 -4.59
C ASN A 86 10.62 2.56 -4.11
N LEU A 87 10.80 2.20 -2.84
CA LEU A 87 12.07 1.75 -2.28
C LEU A 87 12.15 0.23 -2.42
N THR A 88 13.09 -0.27 -3.22
CA THR A 88 13.29 -1.71 -3.35
C THR A 88 14.75 -2.05 -3.57
N PHE A 89 15.14 -3.31 -3.34
CA PHE A 89 16.40 -3.81 -3.87
C PHE A 89 16.19 -4.19 -5.33
N LEU A 90 16.93 -3.56 -6.23
CA LEU A 90 16.66 -3.73 -7.66
C LEU A 90 17.17 -5.04 -8.23
N ASP A 91 16.36 -5.53 -9.18
CA ASP A 91 16.78 -6.41 -10.25
C ASP A 91 17.93 -5.73 -11.04
N PRO A 92 19.07 -6.41 -11.27
CA PRO A 92 20.24 -5.87 -11.99
C PRO A 92 19.94 -5.35 -13.41
N LYS A 93 18.73 -5.52 -13.94
CA LYS A 93 18.32 -5.06 -15.28
C LYS A 93 17.90 -3.59 -15.37
N LEU A 94 17.63 -2.91 -14.25
CA LEU A 94 17.27 -1.49 -14.27
C LEU A 94 18.51 -0.59 -14.14
N TYR A 95 18.84 0.13 -15.22
CA TYR A 95 19.91 1.12 -15.23
C TYR A 95 19.48 2.39 -14.47
N LEU A 96 19.80 2.44 -13.18
CA LEU A 96 19.52 3.60 -12.33
C LEU A 96 20.73 4.54 -12.17
N PHE A 97 20.44 5.77 -11.75
CA PHE A 97 21.42 6.83 -11.55
C PHE A 97 21.89 6.88 -10.10
N LYS A 98 23.19 7.09 -9.89
CA LYS A 98 23.77 7.21 -8.55
C LYS A 98 23.49 8.59 -7.95
N VAL A 99 23.25 8.63 -6.66
CA VAL A 99 23.15 9.85 -5.86
C VAL A 99 23.66 9.61 -4.44
N THR A 100 24.12 10.66 -3.76
CA THR A 100 24.47 10.57 -2.35
C THR A 100 23.21 10.57 -1.48
N ALA A 101 23.28 9.95 -0.29
CA ALA A 101 22.17 9.97 0.66
C ALA A 101 21.74 11.40 1.04
N GLU A 102 22.69 12.33 1.13
CA GLU A 102 22.43 13.75 1.42
C GLU A 102 21.60 14.41 0.33
N VAL A 103 21.99 14.26 -0.94
CA VAL A 103 21.26 14.85 -2.09
C VAL A 103 19.90 14.16 -2.27
N LEU A 104 19.81 12.86 -1.96
CA LEU A 104 18.55 12.13 -1.95
C LEU A 104 17.54 12.76 -0.99
N VAL A 105 17.94 12.93 0.28
CA VAL A 105 17.04 13.42 1.34
C VAL A 105 16.76 14.91 1.20
N SER A 106 17.75 15.73 0.84
CA SER A 106 17.61 17.18 0.80
C SER A 106 16.93 17.72 -0.47
N ASN A 107 16.99 16.99 -1.59
CA ASN A 107 16.55 17.50 -2.89
C ASN A 107 15.62 16.54 -3.63
N LEU A 108 16.08 15.32 -3.93
CA LEU A 108 15.34 14.39 -4.80
C LEU A 108 14.01 13.97 -4.20
N LEU A 109 14.01 13.56 -2.92
CA LEU A 109 12.80 13.07 -2.28
C LEU A 109 11.77 14.18 -2.04
N PRO A 110 12.13 15.39 -1.53
CA PRO A 110 11.19 16.50 -1.47
C PRO A 110 10.62 16.89 -2.84
N PHE A 111 11.43 16.82 -3.90
CA PHE A 111 10.95 17.03 -5.26
C PHE A 111 9.90 15.97 -5.62
N ALA A 112 10.20 14.68 -5.42
CA ALA A 112 9.27 13.60 -5.72
C ALA A 112 7.97 13.72 -4.90
N CYS A 113 8.06 13.97 -3.60
CA CYS A 113 6.92 14.11 -2.71
C CYS A 113 6.01 15.29 -3.10
N ARG A 114 6.55 16.38 -3.67
CA ARG A 114 5.74 17.53 -4.14
C ARG A 114 4.78 17.14 -5.27
N PHE A 115 5.16 16.17 -6.09
CA PHE A 115 4.34 15.68 -7.21
C PHE A 115 3.67 14.34 -6.89
N PHE A 116 3.78 13.85 -5.65
CA PHE A 116 3.26 12.55 -5.20
C PHE A 116 1.74 12.59 -4.97
N GLY A 117 1.00 12.76 -6.04
CA GLY A 117 -0.46 12.81 -6.05
C GLY A 117 -1.05 11.75 -6.96
N TYR A 118 -2.35 11.46 -6.76
CA TYR A 118 -3.12 10.45 -7.50
C TYR A 118 -2.65 9.00 -7.22
N ALA A 119 -3.57 8.13 -6.78
CA ALA A 119 -3.32 6.77 -6.24
C ALA A 119 -2.43 6.67 -4.97
N GLN A 120 -1.40 7.52 -4.83
CA GLN A 120 -0.54 7.68 -3.64
C GLN A 120 -0.07 6.36 -3.02
N GLU A 121 0.66 5.58 -3.80
CA GLU A 121 1.25 4.32 -3.36
C GLU A 121 2.69 4.50 -2.87
N PHE A 122 2.95 4.13 -1.62
CA PHE A 122 4.30 4.03 -1.08
C PHE A 122 4.67 2.57 -0.90
N VAL A 123 5.72 2.13 -1.59
CA VAL A 123 6.22 0.76 -1.51
C VAL A 123 7.62 0.78 -0.93
N PHE A 124 7.78 0.17 0.23
CA PHE A 124 9.07 -0.14 0.82
C PHE A 124 9.22 -1.66 0.85
N SER A 125 10.05 -2.18 -0.05
CA SER A 125 10.20 -3.60 -0.34
C SER A 125 11.67 -4.01 -0.32
N THR A 126 12.27 -4.03 0.88
CA THR A 126 13.66 -4.44 1.08
C THR A 126 13.70 -5.72 1.92
N TYR A 127 14.17 -6.82 1.32
CA TYR A 127 14.30 -8.11 2.01
C TYR A 127 15.65 -8.22 2.75
N GLN A 128 16.75 -7.81 2.10
CA GLN A 128 18.11 -7.91 2.62
C GLN A 128 19.05 -6.94 1.91
N LEU A 129 19.42 -5.84 2.57
CA LEU A 129 20.51 -4.93 2.18
C LEU A 129 21.03 -4.19 3.41
N PRO A 130 22.22 -3.56 3.38
CA PRO A 130 22.58 -2.58 4.38
C PRO A 130 21.60 -1.39 4.28
N SER A 131 20.48 -1.51 5.00
CA SER A 131 19.62 -0.39 5.34
C SER A 131 20.47 0.60 6.11
N ASN A 132 20.52 1.86 5.67
CA ASN A 132 20.94 2.94 6.55
C ASN A 132 19.68 3.42 7.27
N PRO A 133 19.45 3.05 8.55
CA PRO A 133 18.17 3.33 9.22
C PRO A 133 17.88 4.83 9.33
N ALA A 134 18.92 5.67 9.39
CA ALA A 134 18.78 7.12 9.44
C ALA A 134 18.23 7.67 8.11
N VAL A 135 18.71 7.13 6.97
CA VAL A 135 18.22 7.53 5.64
C VAL A 135 16.80 7.02 5.42
N GLU A 136 16.51 5.76 5.79
CA GLU A 136 15.15 5.21 5.72
C GLU A 136 14.16 6.01 6.56
N ASN A 137 14.52 6.34 7.80
CA ASN A 137 13.68 7.18 8.64
C ASN A 137 13.45 8.56 8.01
N SER A 138 14.50 9.17 7.44
CA SER A 138 14.37 10.45 6.71
C SER A 138 13.42 10.32 5.52
N ILE A 139 13.46 9.19 4.80
CA ILE A 139 12.54 8.91 3.69
C ILE A 139 11.11 8.80 4.21
N PHE A 140 10.87 7.97 5.23
CA PHE A 140 9.56 7.77 5.84
C PHE A 140 8.95 9.08 6.35
N GLN A 141 9.72 9.87 7.10
CA GLN A 141 9.25 11.17 7.60
C GLN A 141 8.91 12.11 6.45
N THR A 142 9.75 12.21 5.42
CA THR A 142 9.48 13.09 4.28
C THR A 142 8.21 12.67 3.53
N VAL A 143 8.02 11.38 3.26
CA VAL A 143 6.80 10.87 2.59
C VAL A 143 5.56 11.15 3.43
N TYR A 144 5.62 10.90 4.75
CA TYR A 144 4.51 11.14 5.67
C TYR A 144 4.14 12.63 5.71
N SER A 145 5.14 13.51 5.92
CA SER A 145 4.92 14.95 6.12
C SER A 145 4.33 15.66 4.90
N PHE A 146 4.63 15.21 3.68
CA PHE A 146 4.09 15.86 2.50
C PHE A 146 2.63 15.49 2.26
N HIS A 147 2.28 14.20 2.25
CA HIS A 147 1.00 13.78 1.67
C HIS A 147 0.17 12.76 2.43
N GLU A 148 0.71 12.09 3.48
CA GLU A 148 0.09 10.90 4.11
C GLU A 148 -0.38 9.86 3.07
N PRO A 149 0.41 8.81 2.77
CA PRO A 149 0.10 7.89 1.68
C PRO A 149 -1.21 7.11 1.93
N ARG A 150 -1.99 6.90 0.85
CA ARG A 150 -3.25 6.14 0.90
C ARG A 150 -3.03 4.63 0.83
N ASN A 151 -2.06 4.22 0.01
CA ASN A 151 -1.73 2.83 -0.21
C ASN A 151 -0.30 2.60 0.22
N VAL A 152 -0.06 1.71 1.19
CA VAL A 152 1.28 1.43 1.69
C VAL A 152 1.57 -0.05 1.63
N ALA A 153 2.70 -0.41 1.03
CA ALA A 153 3.32 -1.71 1.20
C ALA A 153 4.63 -1.55 1.97
N LEU A 154 4.73 -2.14 3.15
CA LEU A 154 5.84 -1.92 4.09
C LEU A 154 6.49 -3.24 4.49
N SER A 155 7.77 -3.38 4.16
CA SER A 155 8.66 -4.41 4.69
C SER A 155 9.14 -4.08 6.10
N TYR A 156 9.30 -5.10 6.94
CA TYR A 156 9.99 -4.94 8.21
C TYR A 156 11.51 -4.74 7.99
N SER A 157 12.06 -3.61 8.44
CA SER A 157 13.51 -3.31 8.42
C SER A 157 14.08 -2.94 9.78
N GLY A 158 13.32 -3.18 10.87
CA GLY A 158 13.69 -2.81 12.23
C GLY A 158 12.83 -1.67 12.79
N GLN A 159 13.35 -0.98 13.80
CA GLN A 159 12.62 0.00 14.60
C GLN A 159 12.01 1.14 13.78
N GLN A 160 12.72 1.63 12.75
CA GLN A 160 12.27 2.69 11.86
C GLN A 160 11.00 2.31 11.10
N SER A 161 10.90 1.07 10.61
CA SER A 161 9.69 0.58 9.93
C SER A 161 8.52 0.43 10.90
N GLN A 162 8.77 0.02 12.15
CA GLN A 162 7.74 -0.06 13.20
C GLN A 162 7.22 1.33 13.60
N GLN A 163 8.11 2.30 13.79
CA GLN A 163 7.74 3.67 14.11
C GLN A 163 6.92 4.29 12.99
N PHE A 164 7.32 4.07 11.73
CA PHE A 164 6.56 4.53 10.58
C PHE A 164 5.20 3.84 10.48
N LEU A 165 5.10 2.53 10.70
CA LEU A 165 3.81 1.83 10.78
C LEU A 165 2.92 2.42 11.87
N ALA A 166 3.45 2.70 13.05
CA ALA A 166 2.70 3.31 14.14
C ALA A 166 2.19 4.72 13.79
N GLN A 167 2.94 5.49 12.99
CA GLN A 167 2.48 6.77 12.42
C GLN A 167 1.38 6.56 11.38
N LEU A 168 1.55 5.59 10.47
CA LEU A 168 0.56 5.26 9.44
C LEU A 168 -0.78 4.83 10.03
N LEU A 169 -0.79 4.05 11.12
CA LEU A 169 -2.01 3.67 11.86
C LEU A 169 -2.70 4.85 12.57
N LYS A 170 -2.13 6.06 12.52
CA LYS A 170 -2.78 7.29 13.00
C LYS A 170 -3.26 8.17 11.83
N SER A 171 -2.87 7.85 10.59
CA SER A 171 -3.28 8.59 9.41
C SER A 171 -4.76 8.36 9.13
N ARG A 172 -5.46 9.42 8.73
CA ARG A 172 -6.86 9.35 8.27
C ARG A 172 -6.98 9.04 6.78
N LYS A 173 -5.86 8.97 6.05
CA LYS A 173 -5.85 8.76 4.60
C LYS A 173 -5.48 7.34 4.20
N LEU A 174 -4.86 6.57 5.08
CA LEU A 174 -4.45 5.21 4.79
C LEU A 174 -5.68 4.32 4.58
N GLU A 175 -5.83 3.81 3.36
CA GLU A 175 -6.92 2.93 2.94
C GLU A 175 -6.45 1.50 2.71
N ILE A 176 -5.21 1.32 2.24
CA ILE A 176 -4.63 0.01 1.96
C ILE A 176 -3.30 -0.13 2.68
N LEU A 177 -3.19 -1.19 3.49
CA LEU A 177 -1.95 -1.56 4.17
C LEU A 177 -1.55 -2.98 3.80
N MET A 178 -0.36 -3.13 3.23
CA MET A 178 0.28 -4.41 2.96
C MET A 178 1.55 -4.54 3.80
N LEU A 179 1.62 -5.57 4.64
CA LEU A 179 2.84 -5.89 5.39
C LEU A 179 3.62 -7.01 4.70
N ARG A 180 4.92 -6.78 4.48
CA ARG A 180 5.82 -7.73 3.80
C ARG A 180 6.90 -8.25 4.74
N TYR A 181 7.30 -9.52 4.54
CA TYR A 181 8.40 -10.16 5.28
C TYR A 181 8.15 -10.29 6.78
N TYR A 182 9.22 -10.36 7.58
CA TYR A 182 9.22 -10.83 8.97
C TYR A 182 8.70 -9.81 9.99
N TRP A 183 7.44 -9.42 9.93
CA TRP A 183 6.84 -8.57 10.96
C TRP A 183 6.70 -9.32 12.30
N PRO A 184 7.11 -8.73 13.44
CA PRO A 184 6.91 -9.34 14.75
C PRO A 184 5.42 -9.51 15.08
N THR A 185 5.08 -10.62 15.73
CA THR A 185 3.69 -10.94 16.13
C THR A 185 3.04 -9.83 16.97
N GLU A 186 3.80 -9.21 17.89
CA GLU A 186 3.33 -8.08 18.70
C GLU A 186 2.94 -6.86 17.84
N THR A 187 3.63 -6.66 16.72
CA THR A 187 3.28 -5.59 15.77
C THR A 187 2.00 -5.92 15.02
N LEU A 188 1.79 -7.18 14.62
CA LEU A 188 0.54 -7.63 14.01
C LEU A 188 -0.64 -7.48 14.97
N HIS A 189 -0.47 -7.88 16.23
CA HIS A 189 -1.45 -7.66 17.29
C HIS A 189 -1.84 -6.17 17.40
N THR A 190 -0.85 -5.28 17.42
CA THR A 190 -1.08 -3.83 17.47
C THR A 190 -1.89 -3.33 16.26
N VAL A 191 -1.64 -3.88 15.06
CA VAL A 191 -2.42 -3.55 13.87
C VAL A 191 -3.87 -4.00 14.05
N PHE A 192 -4.09 -5.27 14.40
CA PHE A 192 -5.43 -5.83 14.57
C PHE A 192 -6.29 -5.07 15.58
N THR A 193 -5.72 -4.75 16.74
CA THR A 193 -6.41 -4.01 17.81
C THR A 193 -6.84 -2.61 17.37
N ARG A 194 -6.12 -2.00 16.42
CA ARG A 194 -6.39 -0.62 15.97
C ARG A 194 -7.16 -0.54 14.67
N LEU A 195 -7.35 -1.63 13.94
CA LEU A 195 -7.93 -1.59 12.58
C LEU A 195 -9.29 -0.88 12.55
N LYS A 196 -10.18 -1.16 13.52
CA LYS A 196 -11.49 -0.50 13.66
C LYS A 196 -11.41 1.01 13.87
N GLU A 197 -10.30 1.51 14.40
CA GLU A 197 -10.06 2.94 14.63
C GLU A 197 -9.50 3.65 13.39
N THR A 198 -9.16 2.90 12.33
CA THR A 198 -8.54 3.42 11.12
C THR A 198 -9.51 3.54 9.94
N GLN A 199 -9.06 4.12 8.83
CA GLN A 199 -9.78 4.16 7.56
C GLN A 199 -9.34 3.02 6.61
N ILE A 200 -8.62 2.02 7.14
CA ILE A 200 -8.07 0.92 6.33
C ILE A 200 -9.22 0.03 5.87
N LYS A 201 -9.42 0.01 4.56
CA LYS A 201 -10.42 -0.83 3.87
C LYS A 201 -9.85 -2.19 3.52
N VAL A 202 -8.54 -2.27 3.28
CA VAL A 202 -7.86 -3.52 2.92
C VAL A 202 -6.56 -3.65 3.70
N PHE A 203 -6.46 -4.72 4.47
CA PHE A 203 -5.25 -5.12 5.17
C PHE A 203 -4.79 -6.49 4.67
N TYR A 204 -3.54 -6.60 4.22
CA TYR A 204 -3.02 -7.89 3.80
C TYR A 204 -1.54 -8.09 4.07
N THR A 205 -1.11 -9.34 4.08
CA THR A 205 0.31 -9.70 4.18
C THR A 205 0.78 -10.39 2.91
N ARG A 206 2.05 -10.16 2.52
CA ARG A 206 2.65 -10.83 1.36
C ARG A 206 4.07 -11.26 1.67
N VAL A 207 4.37 -12.54 1.48
CA VAL A 207 5.67 -13.13 1.85
C VAL A 207 5.97 -12.90 3.34
N CYS A 208 4.96 -12.96 4.21
CA CYS A 208 5.16 -12.81 5.64
C CYS A 208 5.60 -14.14 6.22
N ASP A 209 6.89 -14.24 6.54
CA ASP A 209 7.47 -15.45 7.13
C ASP A 209 7.25 -15.53 8.65
N ALA A 210 6.40 -14.67 9.21
CA ALA A 210 5.95 -14.80 10.59
C ALA A 210 5.25 -16.15 10.78
N LYS A 211 5.65 -16.87 11.83
CA LYS A 211 4.99 -18.13 12.21
C LYS A 211 3.72 -17.81 12.97
N ILE A 212 2.57 -18.19 12.42
CA ILE A 212 1.32 -18.18 13.17
C ILE A 212 1.24 -19.42 14.05
N ASN A 213 0.89 -19.20 15.32
CA ASN A 213 0.50 -20.25 16.26
C ASN A 213 -1.02 -20.16 16.53
N THR A 214 -1.56 -21.18 17.20
CA THR A 214 -2.97 -21.24 17.57
C THR A 214 -3.41 -20.00 18.37
N ALA A 215 -2.56 -19.43 19.24
CA ALA A 215 -2.90 -18.26 20.05
C ALA A 215 -3.24 -17.01 19.21
N LEU A 216 -2.38 -16.67 18.22
CA LEU A 216 -2.66 -15.53 17.33
C LEU A 216 -3.90 -15.78 16.47
N LEU A 217 -4.09 -17.02 16.01
CA LEU A 217 -5.27 -17.39 15.23
C LEU A 217 -6.57 -17.24 16.03
N THR A 218 -6.57 -17.70 17.30
CA THR A 218 -7.69 -17.51 18.23
C THR A 218 -7.99 -16.03 18.43
N GLU A 219 -6.96 -15.23 18.61
CA GLU A 219 -7.10 -13.80 18.77
C GLU A 219 -7.70 -13.13 17.52
N MET A 220 -7.21 -13.46 16.33
CA MET A 220 -7.77 -12.95 15.08
C MET A 220 -9.25 -13.33 14.90
N HIS A 221 -9.61 -14.57 15.24
CA HIS A 221 -10.99 -15.02 15.24
C HIS A 221 -11.87 -14.24 16.23
N ASN A 222 -11.37 -13.98 17.44
CA ASN A 222 -12.07 -13.17 18.45
C ASN A 222 -12.25 -11.72 18.00
N PHE A 223 -11.26 -11.13 17.32
CA PHE A 223 -11.38 -9.81 16.71
C PHE A 223 -12.46 -9.78 15.62
N TRP A 224 -12.54 -10.83 14.81
CA TRP A 224 -13.60 -10.96 13.81
C TRP A 224 -15.00 -11.07 14.43
N ILE A 225 -15.20 -11.97 15.41
CA ILE A 225 -16.48 -12.13 16.12
C ILE A 225 -16.90 -10.85 16.87
N SER A 226 -15.95 -10.03 17.31
CA SER A 226 -16.25 -8.74 17.95
C SER A 226 -16.46 -7.59 16.97
N GLY A 227 -16.47 -7.85 15.66
CA GLY A 227 -16.72 -6.84 14.63
C GLY A 227 -15.57 -5.85 14.44
N GLN A 228 -14.33 -6.20 14.80
CA GLN A 228 -13.17 -5.32 14.58
C GLN A 228 -12.81 -5.15 13.10
N PHE A 229 -13.27 -6.08 12.24
CA PHE A 229 -13.02 -6.08 10.80
C PHE A 229 -14.27 -5.77 9.96
N GLU A 230 -15.33 -5.22 10.56
CA GLU A 230 -16.63 -5.01 9.91
C GLU A 230 -16.58 -4.17 8.61
N SER A 231 -15.56 -3.32 8.46
CA SER A 231 -15.35 -2.48 7.28
C SER A 231 -14.01 -2.75 6.58
N THR A 232 -13.26 -3.76 7.03
CA THR A 232 -11.91 -4.04 6.55
C THR A 232 -11.84 -5.44 5.98
N LYS A 233 -11.50 -5.53 4.69
CA LYS A 233 -11.09 -6.80 4.09
C LYS A 233 -9.70 -7.18 4.60
N VAL A 234 -9.57 -8.39 5.10
CA VAL A 234 -8.30 -8.94 5.59
C VAL A 234 -7.89 -10.13 4.72
N ASP A 235 -6.65 -10.14 4.23
CA ASP A 235 -6.11 -11.25 3.42
C ASP A 235 -4.66 -11.51 3.83
N LEU A 236 -4.41 -12.56 4.59
CA LEU A 236 -3.11 -12.74 5.23
C LEU A 236 -2.51 -14.07 4.84
N SER A 237 -1.25 -14.04 4.42
CA SER A 237 -0.46 -15.21 4.08
C SER A 237 0.75 -15.31 5.01
N PHE A 238 0.88 -16.44 5.70
CA PHE A 238 1.90 -16.73 6.71
C PHE A 238 2.54 -18.09 6.50
N ARG A 239 3.67 -18.34 7.19
CA ARG A 239 4.14 -19.71 7.42
C ARG A 239 3.36 -20.33 8.58
N ALA A 240 2.84 -21.54 8.37
CA ALA A 240 2.22 -22.34 9.41
C ALA A 240 3.25 -22.66 10.51
N GLY A 241 2.92 -22.31 11.75
CA GLY A 241 3.64 -22.76 12.93
C GLY A 241 3.03 -24.05 13.48
N HIS A 242 2.97 -24.17 14.81
CA HIS A 242 2.25 -25.27 15.47
C HIS A 242 0.76 -24.90 15.49
N LEU A 243 -0.04 -25.71 14.79
CA LEU A 243 -1.49 -25.52 14.57
C LEU A 243 -2.32 -26.61 15.26
N GLU A 244 -1.85 -27.10 16.40
CA GLU A 244 -2.63 -28.03 17.22
C GLU A 244 -3.90 -27.33 17.73
N GLY A 245 -5.03 -28.04 17.70
CA GLY A 245 -6.33 -27.54 18.15
C GLY A 245 -7.10 -26.67 17.14
N VAL A 246 -6.57 -26.44 15.93
CA VAL A 246 -7.31 -25.69 14.89
C VAL A 246 -8.58 -26.42 14.46
N ASP A 247 -8.53 -27.76 14.37
CA ASP A 247 -9.71 -28.59 14.08
C ASP A 247 -10.80 -28.44 15.17
N ASP A 248 -10.43 -28.16 16.42
CA ASP A 248 -11.38 -27.95 17.52
C ASP A 248 -11.99 -26.54 17.50
N MET A 249 -11.22 -25.54 17.03
CA MET A 249 -11.69 -24.16 16.89
C MET A 249 -12.67 -23.99 15.73
N PHE A 250 -12.47 -24.78 14.67
CA PHE A 250 -13.22 -24.68 13.43
C PHE A 250 -13.69 -26.09 13.02
N PRO A 251 -14.89 -26.53 13.46
CA PRO A 251 -15.34 -27.90 13.23
C PRO A 251 -15.69 -28.17 11.76
N ASP A 252 -16.09 -27.15 10.99
CA ASP A 252 -16.55 -27.27 9.62
C ASP A 252 -15.39 -27.28 8.61
N LYS A 253 -14.61 -28.37 8.64
CA LYS A 253 -13.43 -28.55 7.80
C LYS A 253 -13.75 -29.21 6.45
N LYS A 254 -13.15 -28.68 5.39
CA LYS A 254 -13.07 -29.31 4.07
C LYS A 254 -11.62 -29.73 3.80
N GLU A 255 -11.43 -30.98 3.39
CA GLU A 255 -10.11 -31.52 3.02
C GLU A 255 -10.01 -31.67 1.49
N TYR A 256 -8.93 -31.15 0.92
CA TYR A 256 -8.62 -31.25 -0.51
C TYR A 256 -7.19 -31.79 -0.67
N GLY A 257 -7.05 -33.11 -0.55
CA GLY A 257 -5.73 -33.76 -0.59
C GLY A 257 -4.92 -33.42 0.67
N VAL A 258 -3.82 -32.68 0.50
CA VAL A 258 -2.97 -32.22 1.63
C VAL A 258 -3.41 -30.89 2.20
N ASP A 259 -4.30 -30.18 1.50
CA ASP A 259 -4.78 -28.87 1.91
C ASP A 259 -6.04 -29.01 2.77
N LYS A 260 -6.13 -28.16 3.79
CA LYS A 260 -7.28 -28.09 4.71
C LYS A 260 -7.85 -26.69 4.69
N GLN A 261 -9.17 -26.58 4.58
CA GLN A 261 -9.87 -25.31 4.58
C GLN A 261 -10.98 -25.31 5.62
N TRP A 262 -11.10 -24.21 6.34
CA TRP A 262 -12.19 -23.92 7.26
C TRP A 262 -12.85 -22.63 6.83
N ASN A 263 -14.17 -22.58 6.89
CA ASN A 263 -14.94 -21.39 6.58
C ASN A 263 -16.04 -21.23 7.62
N VAL A 264 -16.03 -20.08 8.31
CA VAL A 264 -17.04 -19.70 9.29
C VAL A 264 -17.77 -18.47 8.77
N GLU A 265 -19.09 -18.55 8.72
CA GLU A 265 -19.94 -17.43 8.31
C GLU A 265 -20.61 -16.80 9.52
N HIS A 266 -20.66 -15.46 9.55
CA HIS A 266 -21.38 -14.68 10.54
C HIS A 266 -22.25 -13.63 9.86
N ILE A 267 -23.54 -13.61 10.19
CA ILE A 267 -24.54 -12.79 9.50
C ILE A 267 -24.22 -11.28 9.49
N LEU A 268 -23.56 -10.78 10.54
CA LEU A 268 -23.19 -9.37 10.67
C LEU A 268 -21.76 -9.05 10.24
N TYR A 269 -20.86 -10.03 10.24
CA TYR A 269 -19.40 -9.79 10.14
C TYR A 269 -18.78 -10.46 8.93
N GLY A 270 -19.59 -11.09 8.08
CA GLY A 270 -19.19 -11.73 6.84
C GLY A 270 -18.54 -13.09 7.09
N THR A 271 -17.38 -13.34 6.47
CA THR A 271 -16.76 -14.68 6.44
C THR A 271 -15.36 -14.67 7.03
N PHE A 272 -15.03 -15.67 7.83
CA PHE A 272 -13.67 -16.00 8.25
C PHE A 272 -13.24 -17.31 7.59
N GLU A 273 -12.28 -17.23 6.68
CA GLU A 273 -11.71 -18.38 5.98
C GLU A 273 -10.27 -18.60 6.44
N LEU A 274 -9.95 -19.85 6.75
CA LEU A 274 -8.62 -20.33 7.05
C LEU A 274 -8.25 -21.42 6.06
N THR A 275 -7.12 -21.31 5.40
CA THR A 275 -6.59 -22.34 4.50
C THR A 275 -5.18 -22.71 4.91
N VAL A 276 -4.94 -23.99 5.22
CA VAL A 276 -3.62 -24.55 5.48
C VAL A 276 -3.22 -25.38 4.27
N MET A 277 -2.16 -24.95 3.59
CA MET A 277 -1.62 -25.63 2.42
C MET A 277 -0.54 -26.64 2.82
N GLY A 278 -0.41 -27.73 2.06
CA GLY A 278 0.55 -28.81 2.30
C GLY A 278 2.03 -28.41 2.30
N ASN A 279 2.35 -27.20 1.86
CA ASN A 279 3.69 -26.60 1.93
C ASN A 279 3.98 -25.85 3.25
N TYR A 280 3.14 -26.03 4.28
CA TYR A 280 3.21 -25.28 5.55
C TYR A 280 2.98 -23.77 5.39
N SER A 281 2.16 -23.35 4.42
CA SER A 281 1.62 -21.98 4.41
C SER A 281 0.19 -21.96 4.94
N LEU A 282 -0.14 -20.85 5.58
CA LEU A 282 -1.44 -20.61 6.19
C LEU A 282 -1.98 -19.28 5.64
N GLU A 283 -3.17 -19.33 5.06
CA GLU A 283 -3.92 -18.16 4.61
C GLU A 283 -5.10 -17.90 5.54
N VAL A 284 -5.30 -16.64 5.93
CA VAL A 284 -6.50 -16.19 6.64
C VAL A 284 -7.15 -15.09 5.83
N LYS A 285 -8.41 -15.29 5.42
CA LYS A 285 -9.20 -14.30 4.70
C LYS A 285 -10.41 -13.92 5.51
N ILE A 286 -10.63 -12.63 5.70
CA ILE A 286 -11.82 -12.08 6.35
C ILE A 286 -12.47 -11.14 5.36
N ASN A 287 -13.68 -11.48 4.93
CA ASN A 287 -14.48 -10.65 4.04
C ASN A 287 -15.63 -10.06 4.84
N PRO A 288 -15.79 -8.73 4.88
CA PRO A 288 -16.95 -8.08 5.47
C PRO A 288 -18.27 -8.55 4.86
N ALA A 289 -19.37 -8.45 5.61
CA ALA A 289 -20.71 -8.64 5.06
C ALA A 289 -21.00 -7.57 4.00
N THR A 290 -21.58 -7.98 2.87
CA THR A 290 -21.99 -7.10 1.74
C THR A 290 -23.37 -6.52 1.95
#